data_AF-H8K901-F1
#
_entry.id   AF-H8K901-F1
#
_cell.length_a   1.000
_cell.length_b   1.000
_cell.length_c   1.000
_cell.angle_alpha   90.00
_cell.angle_beta   90.00
_cell.angle_gamma   90.00
#
_symmetry.space_group_name_H-M   'P 1'
#
loop_
_entity.id
_entity.type
_entity.pdbx_description
1 polymer ?
#
loop_
_entity_poly.entity_id
_entity_poly.type
_entity_poly.pdbx_seq_one_letter_code
_entity_poly.pdbx_strand_id
1 'polypeptide(L)' 'MRRSKSVLQDNIIKYKNINIDLNTAKLYKDRLNIRLGPTEFKILRLFFSFQMKYFRVKK' A
#
# COMPACT_ATOMS: atom_id res chain seq x y z
N MET A 1 -16.23 -1.36 28.16
CA MET A 1 -16.09 -1.85 26.77
C MET A 1 -15.13 -0.92 26.03
N ARG A 2 -13.88 -1.35 25.80
CA ARG A 2 -12.86 -0.55 25.10
C ARG A 2 -13.22 -0.54 23.61
N ARG A 3 -13.74 0.58 23.08
CA ARG A 3 -13.99 0.71 21.64
C ARG A 3 -12.64 0.70 20.93
N SER A 4 -12.28 -0.41 20.29
CA SER A 4 -11.20 -0.41 19.31
C SER A 4 -11.65 0.53 18.19
N LYS A 5 -10.93 1.65 18.00
CA LYS A 5 -11.04 2.38 16.75
C LYS A 5 -10.60 1.40 15.67
N SER A 6 -11.53 0.95 14.84
CA SER A 6 -11.19 0.30 13.58
C SER A 6 -10.35 1.32 12.82
N VAL A 7 -9.04 1.18 12.90
CA VAL A 7 -8.14 1.88 11.99
C VAL A 7 -8.53 1.30 10.64
N LEU A 8 -9.35 2.04 9.89
CA LEU A 8 -9.50 1.84 8.47
C LEU A 8 -8.07 1.96 7.94
N GLN A 9 -7.39 0.82 7.81
CA GLN A 9 -6.11 0.80 7.14
C GLN A 9 -6.45 1.25 5.74
N ASP A 10 -5.87 2.38 5.33
CA ASP A 10 -5.97 2.84 3.96
C ASP A 10 -5.43 1.69 3.09
N ASN A 11 -6.36 0.91 2.52
CA ASN A 11 -6.02 -0.24 1.68
C ASN A 11 -5.43 0.21 0.34
N ILE A 12 -5.37 1.51 0.10
CA ILE A 12 -4.79 2.11 -1.09
C ILE A 12 -3.50 2.83 -0.70
N ILE A 13 -2.37 2.29 -1.12
CA ILE A 13 -1.08 2.97 -1.01
C ILE A 13 -0.91 3.87 -2.23
N LYS A 14 -0.80 5.17 -2.00
CA LYS A 14 -0.50 6.15 -3.06
C LYS A 14 0.94 6.63 -2.93
N TYR A 15 1.71 6.52 -4.00
CA TYR A 15 3.07 7.01 -4.06
C TYR A 15 3.38 7.53 -5.46
N LYS A 16 3.61 8.85 -5.58
CA LYS A 16 3.80 9.54 -6.87
C LYS A 16 2.66 9.22 -7.83
N ASN A 17 2.95 8.64 -8.99
CA ASN A 17 2.00 8.22 -10.01
C ASN A 17 1.54 6.77 -9.88
N ILE A 18 1.89 6.10 -8.77
CA ILE A 18 1.55 4.71 -8.48
C ILE A 18 0.48 4.66 -7.40
N ASN A 19 -0.58 3.89 -7.66
CA ASN A 19 -1.62 3.57 -6.69
C ASN A 19 -1.68 2.04 -6.57
N ILE A 20 -1.66 1.52 -5.35
CA ILE A 20 -1.71 0.09 -5.09
C ILE A 20 -2.92 -0.18 -4.23
N ASP A 21 -3.83 -1.00 -4.72
CA ASP A 21 -4.95 -1.52 -3.95
C ASP A 21 -4.54 -2.86 -3.33
N LEU A 22 -4.37 -2.86 -2.02
CA LEU A 22 -3.98 -4.02 -1.22
C LEU A 22 -5.07 -5.09 -1.14
N ASN A 23 -6.34 -4.73 -1.35
CA ASN A 23 -7.46 -5.68 -1.31
C ASN A 23 -7.53 -6.50 -2.59
N THR A 24 -7.37 -5.82 -3.73
CA THR A 24 -7.48 -6.46 -5.05
C THR A 24 -6.13 -6.90 -5.61
N ALA A 25 -5.04 -6.61 -4.92
CA ALA A 25 -3.67 -6.79 -5.37
C ALA A 25 -3.39 -6.14 -6.75
N LYS A 26 -4.05 -5.01 -7.02
CA LYS A 26 -3.93 -4.28 -8.28
C LYS A 26 -3.00 -3.09 -8.12
N LEU A 27 -2.17 -2.88 -9.13
CA LEU A 27 -1.30 -1.72 -9.24
C LEU A 27 -1.76 -0.85 -10.41
N TYR A 28 -1.85 0.44 -10.18
CA TYR A 28 -2.11 1.43 -11.22
C TYR A 28 -0.94 2.39 -11.32
N LYS A 29 -0.34 2.52 -12.50
CA LYS A 29 0.67 3.54 -12.81
C LYS A 29 0.13 4.42 -13.93
N ASP A 30 0.10 5.73 -13.72
CA ASP A 30 -0.42 6.67 -14.73
C ASP A 30 -1.85 6.31 -15.21
N ARG A 31 -2.69 5.79 -14.29
CA ARG A 31 -4.04 5.24 -14.53
C ARG A 31 -4.11 3.93 -15.33
N LEU A 32 -2.97 3.36 -15.72
CA LEU A 32 -2.90 2.04 -16.36
C LEU A 32 -2.77 0.95 -15.31
N ASN A 33 -3.59 -0.10 -15.45
CA ASN A 33 -3.51 -1.28 -14.60
C ASN A 33 -2.29 -2.14 -15.01
N ILE A 34 -1.38 -2.36 -14.06
CA ILE A 34 -0.23 -3.24 -14.24
C ILE A 34 -0.51 -4.50 -13.44
N ARG A 35 -0.59 -5.62 -14.16
CA ARG A 35 -0.77 -6.94 -13.55
C ARG A 35 0.59 -7.43 -13.05
N LEU A 36 0.68 -7.62 -11.74
CA LEU A 36 1.85 -8.21 -11.09
C LEU A 36 1.58 -9.67 -10.74
N GLY A 37 2.63 -10.48 -10.80
CA GLY A 37 2.63 -11.80 -10.20
C GLY A 37 2.54 -11.73 -8.67
N PRO A 38 2.16 -12.83 -8.01
CA PRO A 38 2.00 -12.87 -6.55
C PRO A 38 3.32 -12.57 -5.81
N THR A 39 4.46 -12.99 -6.36
CA THR A 39 5.79 -12.72 -5.78
C THR A 39 6.18 -11.24 -5.90
N GLU A 40 6.01 -10.67 -7.10
CA GLU A 40 6.30 -9.25 -7.36
C GLU A 40 5.44 -8.34 -6.48
N PHE A 41 4.16 -8.68 -6.32
CA PHE A 41 3.25 -7.94 -5.45
C PHE A 41 3.70 -7.97 -3.98
N LYS A 42 4.13 -9.15 -3.47
CA LYS A 42 4.65 -9.27 -2.10
C LYS A 42 5.91 -8.43 -1.88
N ILE A 43 6.85 -8.47 -2.82
CA ILE A 43 8.08 -7.68 -2.78
C ILE A 43 7.73 -6.19 -2.72
N LEU A 44 6.85 -5.74 -3.61
CA LEU A 44 6.43 -4.34 -3.66
C LEU A 44 5.75 -3.90 -2.36
N ARG A 45 4.85 -4.73 -1.81
CA ARG A 45 4.19 -4.49 -0.53
C ARG A 45 5.19 -4.33 0.62
N LEU A 46 6.26 -5.14 0.65
CA LEU A 46 7.32 -5.01 1.64
C LEU A 46 8.01 -3.65 1.52
N PHE A 47 8.41 -3.24 0.32
CA PHE A 47 9.05 -1.94 0.11
C PHE A 47 8.21 -0.77 0.61
N PHE A 48 6.91 -0.74 0.27
CA PHE A 48 6.02 0.32 0.76
C PHE A 48 5.82 0.28 2.28
N SER A 49 5.69 -0.93 2.85
CA SER A 49 5.54 -1.08 4.31
C SER A 49 6.76 -0.56 5.06
N PHE A 50 7.97 -0.82 4.56
CA PHE A 50 9.21 -0.28 5.13
C PHE A 50 9.29 1.25 4.95
N GLN A 51 9.04 1.76 3.75
CA GLN A 51 9.05 3.21 3.49
C GLN A 51 8.06 3.95 4.41
N MET A 52 6.83 3.47 4.56
CA MET A 52 5.85 4.08 5.46
C MET A 52 6.29 4.05 6.93
N LYS A 53 7.02 3.01 7.37
CA LYS A 53 7.53 2.91 8.74
C LYS A 53 8.65 3.91 9.00
N TYR A 54 9.59 4.10 8.06
CA TYR A 54 10.72 5.03 8.22
C TYR A 54 10.32 6.50 8.04
N PHE A 55 9.36 6.79 7.16
CA PHE A 55 8.85 8.17 6.99
C PHE A 55 7.95 8.63 8.15
N ARG A 56 7.34 7.72 8.93
CA ARG A 56 6.54 8.07 10.12
C ARG A 56 7.35 8.54 11.33
N VAL A 57 8.69 8.50 11.27
CA VAL A 57 9.58 8.89 12.38
C VAL A 57 10.04 10.35 12.29
N LYS A 58 9.59 11.12 11.28
CA LYS A 58 9.76 12.58 11.28
C LYS A 58 8.42 13.27 11.57
N LYS A 59 8.15 13.49 12.85
CA LYS A 59 7.26 14.56 13.32
C LYS A 59 7.85 15.17 14.58
#